data_AF-A0A8X6JA06-F1
#
_entry.id   AF-A0A8X6JA06-F1
#
_cell.length_a   1.000
_cell.length_b   1.000
_cell.length_c   1.000
_cell.angle_alpha   90.00
_cell.angle_beta   90.00
_cell.angle_gamma   90.00
#
_symmetry.space_group_name_H-M   'P 1'
#
loop_
_entity.id
_entity.type
_entity.pdbx_description
1 polymer ?
#
loop_
_entity_poly.entity_id
_entity_poly.type
_entity_poly.pdbx_seq_one_letter_code
_entity_poly.pdbx_strand_id
1 'polypeptide(L)'
;MSSIKTLNRKRGNILAQLTKLSSKPLYNLSKFELRVVLDSLKDIKEKFEDIKQAYFEIDNDEEFKDIEPLLNKIDEDIQDFQVSGKLLLYKCTEVDKFKHNNSSEHANNVRLPEIPLR
;
A
#
# COMPACT_ATOMS: atom_id res chain seq x y z
N MET A 1 -9.29 29.61 -6.61
CA MET A 1 -9.86 28.75 -5.55
C MET A 1 -10.89 27.81 -6.14
N SER A 2 -10.84 26.52 -5.81
CA SER A 2 -11.89 25.56 -6.21
C SER A 2 -13.11 25.75 -5.32
N SER A 3 -14.33 25.67 -5.86
CA SER A 3 -15.54 25.73 -5.03
C SER A 3 -15.71 24.48 -4.17
N ILE A 4 -16.37 24.60 -3.01
CA ILE A 4 -16.60 23.47 -2.10
C ILE A 4 -17.35 22.31 -2.78
N LYS A 5 -18.30 22.64 -3.68
CA LYS A 5 -19.02 21.65 -4.51
C LYS A 5 -18.07 20.85 -5.40
N THR A 6 -17.05 21.50 -5.95
CA THR A 6 -16.03 20.85 -6.78
C THR A 6 -15.13 19.95 -5.94
N LEU A 7 -14.70 20.41 -4.78
CA LEU A 7 -13.91 19.61 -3.85
C LEU A 7 -14.69 18.40 -3.34
N ASN A 8 -15.99 18.54 -3.02
CA ASN A 8 -16.85 17.45 -2.58
C ASN A 8 -16.96 16.35 -3.65
N ARG A 9 -17.09 16.74 -4.91
CA ARG A 9 -17.09 15.79 -6.04
C ARG A 9 -15.73 15.08 -6.17
N LYS A 10 -14.62 15.82 -6.06
CA LYS A 10 -13.27 15.25 -6.11
C LYS A 10 -13.04 14.26 -4.95
N ARG A 11 -13.42 14.63 -3.72
CA ARG A 11 -13.37 13.76 -2.54
C ARG A 11 -14.19 12.49 -2.74
N GLY A 12 -15.42 12.60 -3.26
CA GLY A 12 -16.25 11.44 -3.55
C GLY A 12 -15.61 10.47 -4.55
N ASN A 13 -14.90 11.00 -5.56
CA ASN A 13 -14.15 10.17 -6.50
C ASN A 13 -12.95 9.46 -5.84
N ILE A 14 -12.22 10.15 -4.95
CA ILE A 14 -11.15 9.53 -4.16
C ILE A 14 -11.70 8.40 -3.30
N LEU A 15 -12.81 8.64 -2.58
CA LEU A 15 -13.45 7.62 -1.75
C LEU A 15 -13.86 6.40 -2.57
N ALA A 16 -14.42 6.59 -3.77
CA ALA A 16 -14.80 5.50 -4.66
C ALA A 16 -13.57 4.70 -5.15
N GLN A 17 -12.48 5.38 -5.50
CA GLN A 17 -11.22 4.73 -5.90
C GLN A 17 -10.61 3.94 -4.74
N LEU A 18 -10.57 4.53 -3.54
CA LEU A 18 -10.07 3.89 -2.33
C LEU A 18 -10.90 2.66 -1.97
N THR A 19 -12.24 2.77 -1.99
CA THR A 19 -13.16 1.66 -1.73
C THR A 19 -12.94 0.50 -2.70
N LYS A 20 -12.79 0.82 -4.00
CA LYS A 20 -12.50 -0.20 -5.01
C LYS A 20 -11.15 -0.86 -4.76
N LEU A 21 -10.14 -0.10 -4.37
CA LEU A 21 -8.80 -0.63 -4.09
C LEU A 21 -8.81 -1.50 -2.83
N SER A 22 -9.48 -1.05 -1.76
CA SER A 22 -9.57 -1.74 -0.47
C SER A 22 -10.44 -3.00 -0.48
N SER A 23 -11.37 -3.09 -1.44
CA SER A 23 -12.16 -4.31 -1.67
C SER A 23 -11.33 -5.51 -2.16
N LYS A 24 -10.09 -5.28 -2.62
CA LYS A 24 -9.22 -6.35 -3.10
C LYS A 24 -8.66 -7.15 -1.91
N PRO A 25 -8.78 -8.50 -1.91
CA PRO A 25 -8.22 -9.33 -0.85
C PRO A 25 -6.69 -9.37 -0.95
N LEU A 26 -6.01 -8.47 -0.22
CA LEU A 26 -4.54 -8.31 -0.28
C LEU A 26 -3.76 -9.61 -0.05
N TYR A 27 -4.28 -10.51 0.80
CA TYR A 27 -3.65 -11.79 1.13
C TYR A 27 -3.62 -12.80 -0.04
N ASN A 28 -4.45 -12.61 -1.07
CA ASN A 28 -4.47 -13.45 -2.27
C ASN A 28 -3.58 -12.91 -3.39
N LEU A 29 -3.02 -11.70 -3.22
CA LEU A 29 -2.22 -11.05 -4.24
C LEU A 29 -0.78 -11.56 -4.19
N SER A 30 -0.18 -11.75 -5.36
CA SER A 30 1.26 -11.97 -5.49
C SER A 30 2.05 -10.74 -5.03
N LYS A 31 3.34 -10.92 -4.79
CA LYS A 31 4.27 -9.83 -4.43
C LYS A 31 4.25 -8.69 -5.46
N PHE A 32 4.15 -9.02 -6.75
CA PHE A 32 4.07 -8.02 -7.82
C PHE A 32 2.75 -7.25 -7.76
N GLU A 33 1.63 -7.95 -7.64
CA GLU A 33 0.30 -7.32 -7.53
C GLU A 33 0.17 -6.45 -6.28
N LEU A 34 0.76 -6.88 -5.15
CA LEU A 34 0.84 -6.06 -3.93
C LEU A 34 1.57 -4.75 -4.17
N ARG A 35 2.67 -4.76 -4.93
CA ARG A 35 3.38 -3.51 -5.30
C ARG A 35 2.51 -2.60 -6.15
N VAL A 36 1.87 -3.14 -7.19
CA VAL A 36 0.96 -2.37 -8.06
C VAL A 36 -0.19 -1.75 -7.27
N VAL A 37 -0.74 -2.49 -6.30
CA VAL A 37 -1.79 -1.98 -5.41
C VAL A 37 -1.26 -0.86 -4.50
N LEU A 38 -0.06 -1.00 -3.94
CA LEU A 38 0.55 0.04 -3.12
C LEU A 38 0.93 1.29 -3.93
N ASP A 39 1.38 1.13 -5.18
CA ASP A 39 1.64 2.24 -6.09
C ASP A 39 0.34 2.97 -6.44
N SER A 40 -0.73 2.22 -6.71
CA SER A 40 -2.07 2.82 -6.93
C SER A 40 -2.56 3.58 -5.70
N LEU A 41 -2.32 3.07 -4.50
CA LEU A 41 -2.66 3.75 -3.25
C LEU A 41 -1.86 5.04 -3.09
N LYS A 42 -0.58 5.04 -3.47
CA LYS A 42 0.28 6.23 -3.44
C LYS A 42 -0.31 7.34 -4.31
N ASP A 43 -0.73 7.03 -5.54
CA ASP A 43 -1.37 8.01 -6.43
C ASP A 43 -2.69 8.54 -5.87
N ILE A 44 -3.48 7.69 -5.19
CA ILE A 44 -4.70 8.11 -4.49
C ILE A 44 -4.36 9.07 -3.34
N LYS A 45 -3.33 8.74 -2.56
CA LYS A 45 -2.88 9.55 -1.43
C LYS A 45 -2.43 10.94 -1.87
N GLU A 46 -1.58 11.03 -2.91
CA GLU A 46 -1.10 12.33 -3.42
C GLU A 46 -2.28 13.23 -3.86
N LYS A 47 -3.22 12.69 -4.63
CA LYS A 47 -4.43 13.42 -5.03
C LYS A 47 -5.31 13.81 -3.84
N PHE A 48 -5.36 12.97 -2.82
CA PHE A 48 -6.13 13.26 -1.60
C PHE A 48 -5.52 14.40 -0.80
N GLU A 49 -4.19 14.43 -0.64
CA GLU A 49 -3.50 15.54 0.05
C GLU A 49 -3.73 16.87 -0.65
N ASP A 50 -3.67 16.92 -1.99
CA ASP A 50 -3.99 18.12 -2.77
C ASP A 50 -5.43 18.62 -2.49
N ILE A 51 -6.38 17.69 -2.40
CA ILE A 51 -7.79 18.02 -2.10
C ILE A 51 -7.93 18.49 -0.65
N LYS A 52 -7.27 17.80 0.29
CA LYS A 52 -7.29 18.11 1.73
C LYS A 52 -6.74 19.51 1.97
N GLN A 53 -5.59 19.84 1.39
CA GLN A 53 -5.03 21.19 1.45
C GLN A 53 -5.99 22.23 0.85
N ALA A 54 -6.59 21.94 -0.30
CA ALA A 54 -7.55 22.86 -0.91
C ALA A 54 -8.81 23.11 -0.06
N TYR A 55 -9.21 22.17 0.81
CA TYR A 55 -10.27 22.42 1.80
C TYR A 55 -9.81 23.36 2.91
N PHE A 56 -8.58 23.19 3.41
CA PHE A 56 -8.01 24.06 4.44
C PHE A 56 -7.79 25.51 3.98
N GLU A 57 -7.69 25.74 2.67
CA GLU A 57 -7.60 27.09 2.09
C GLU A 57 -8.97 27.80 1.95
N ILE A 58 -10.08 27.11 2.19
CA ILE A 58 -11.42 27.72 2.15
C ILE A 58 -11.70 28.35 3.51
N ASP A 59 -11.67 29.67 3.55
CA ASP A 59 -11.92 30.55 4.71
C ASP A 59 -13.42 30.57 5.10
N ASN A 60 -14.01 29.38 5.37
CA ASN A 60 -15.38 29.20 5.85
C ASN A 60 -15.42 28.09 6.92
N ASP A 61 -15.23 28.50 8.18
CA ASP A 61 -15.16 27.60 9.34
C ASP A 61 -16.40 26.72 9.55
N GLU A 62 -17.61 27.14 9.15
CA GLU A 62 -18.84 26.35 9.35
C GLU A 62 -18.95 25.17 8.37
N GLU A 63 -18.70 25.38 7.08
CA GLU A 63 -18.72 24.28 6.11
C GLU A 63 -17.53 23.33 6.30
N PHE A 64 -16.41 23.82 6.85
CA PHE A 64 -15.23 22.99 7.12
C PHE A 64 -15.45 22.00 8.28
N LYS A 65 -16.16 22.39 9.34
CA LYS A 65 -16.43 21.51 10.50
C LYS A 65 -17.12 20.19 10.15
N ASP A 66 -18.00 20.21 9.15
CA ASP A 66 -18.69 19.00 8.69
C ASP A 66 -17.82 18.13 7.76
N ILE A 67 -16.77 18.73 7.17
CA ILE A 67 -15.92 18.11 6.16
C ILE A 67 -14.67 17.50 6.79
N GLU A 68 -14.10 18.15 7.81
CA GLU A 68 -12.90 17.69 8.51
C GLU A 68 -12.98 16.23 8.98
N PRO A 69 -14.08 15.76 9.62
CA PRO A 69 -14.19 14.36 10.02
C PRO A 69 -14.16 13.39 8.83
N LEU A 70 -14.76 13.80 7.70
CA LEU A 70 -14.79 13.00 6.47
C LEU A 70 -13.42 12.91 5.81
N LEU A 71 -12.62 13.98 5.89
CA LEU A 71 -11.23 13.97 5.42
C LEU A 71 -10.38 13.08 6.31
N ASN A 72 -10.49 13.22 7.64
CA ASN A 72 -9.75 12.39 8.59
C ASN A 72 -10.06 10.91 8.39
N LYS A 73 -11.33 10.54 8.14
CA LYS A 73 -11.68 9.15 7.89
C LYS A 73 -11.02 8.58 6.63
N ILE A 74 -10.96 9.35 5.54
CA ILE A 74 -10.29 8.92 4.31
C ILE A 74 -8.77 8.77 4.54
N ASP A 75 -8.17 9.68 5.32
CA ASP A 75 -6.75 9.62 5.68
C ASP A 75 -6.42 8.36 6.49
N GLU A 76 -7.23 8.06 7.51
CA GLU A 76 -7.15 6.83 8.30
C GLU A 76 -7.25 5.58 7.42
N ASP A 77 -8.26 5.52 6.54
CA ASP A 77 -8.46 4.38 5.64
C ASP A 77 -7.27 4.17 4.68
N ILE A 78 -6.66 5.27 4.20
CA ILE A 78 -5.43 5.22 3.38
C ILE A 78 -4.27 4.67 4.21
N GLN A 79 -4.09 5.14 5.45
CA GLN A 79 -3.01 4.72 6.33
C GLN A 79 -3.13 3.24 6.70
N ASP A 80 -4.31 2.79 7.11
CA ASP A 80 -4.58 1.40 7.46
C ASP A 80 -4.31 0.46 6.28
N PHE A 81 -4.77 0.84 5.09
CA PHE A 81 -4.52 0.05 3.89
C PHE A 81 -3.04 0.04 3.51
N GLN A 82 -2.34 1.17 3.66
CA GLN A 82 -0.91 1.28 3.39
C GLN A 82 -0.09 0.39 4.34
N VAL A 83 -0.39 0.43 5.64
CA VAL A 83 0.29 -0.39 6.66
C VAL A 83 0.07 -1.87 6.39
N SER A 84 -1.18 -2.26 6.14
CA SER A 84 -1.55 -3.65 5.85
C SER A 84 -0.85 -4.19 4.60
N GLY A 85 -0.86 -3.42 3.51
CA GLY A 85 -0.18 -3.81 2.27
C GLY A 85 1.34 -3.89 2.41
N LYS A 86 1.97 -2.93 3.10
CA LYS A 86 3.42 -2.95 3.36
C LYS A 86 3.83 -4.12 4.24
N LEU A 87 3.04 -4.44 5.27
CA LEU A 87 3.29 -5.58 6.15
C LEU A 87 3.24 -6.90 5.37
N LEU A 88 2.25 -7.08 4.49
CA LEU A 88 2.17 -8.27 3.64
C LEU A 88 3.34 -8.35 2.67
N LEU A 89 3.71 -7.24 2.03
CA LEU A 89 4.87 -7.19 1.11
C LEU A 89 6.18 -7.55 1.82
N TYR A 90 6.35 -7.08 3.07
CA TYR A 90 7.48 -7.45 3.92
C TYR A 90 7.51 -8.95 4.20
N LYS A 91 6.38 -9.54 4.63
CA LYS A 91 6.26 -10.99 4.87
C LYS A 91 6.60 -11.82 3.62
N CYS A 92 6.11 -11.43 2.44
CA CYS A 92 6.49 -12.09 1.19
C CYS A 92 8.01 -12.04 0.95
N THR A 93 8.63 -10.90 1.24
CA THR A 93 10.08 -10.70 1.04
C THR A 93 10.91 -11.55 2.00
N GLU A 94 10.50 -11.70 3.26
CA GLU A 94 11.19 -12.58 4.21
C GLU A 94 11.08 -14.04 3.79
N VAL A 95 9.90 -14.51 3.34
CA VAL A 95 9.73 -15.88 2.82
C VAL A 95 10.66 -16.16 1.63
N ASP A 96 10.83 -15.21 0.72
CA ASP A 96 11.74 -15.35 -0.42
C ASP A 96 13.20 -15.53 0.05
N LYS A 97 13.64 -14.76 1.06
CA LYS A 97 14.99 -14.88 1.64
C LYS A 97 15.23 -16.24 2.26
N PHE A 98 14.28 -16.75 3.06
CA PHE A 98 14.40 -18.08 3.68
C PHE A 98 14.45 -19.20 2.64
N LYS A 99 13.64 -19.12 1.57
CA LYS A 99 13.72 -20.08 0.46
C LYS A 99 15.06 -20.02 -0.26
N HIS A 100 15.61 -18.83 -0.47
CA HIS A 100 16.90 -18.67 -1.13
C HIS A 100 18.05 -19.24 -0.28
N ASN A 101 18.02 -19.00 1.04
CA ASN A 101 19.02 -19.52 1.97
C ASN A 101 18.94 -21.05 2.15
N ASN A 102 17.74 -21.64 2.11
CA ASN A 102 17.57 -23.10 2.23
C ASN A 102 17.78 -23.85 0.91
N SER A 103 17.79 -23.15 -0.23
CA SER A 103 18.02 -23.76 -1.54
C SER A 103 19.50 -23.75 -1.94
N SER A 104 20.40 -23.11 -1.17
CA SER A 104 21.84 -23.10 -1.42
C SER A 104 22.62 -24.27 -0.77
N GLU A 105 21.95 -25.23 -0.12
CA GLU A 105 22.61 -26.36 0.56
C GLU A 105 22.55 -27.71 -0.17
N HIS A 106 22.00 -27.80 -1.39
CA HIS A 106 21.99 -29.06 -2.15
C HIS A 106 22.35 -28.90 -3.62
N ALA A 107 23.62 -28.66 -3.92
CA ALA A 107 24.20 -29.00 -5.23
C ALA A 107 25.73 -29.20 -5.22
N ASN A 108 26.36 -29.54 -4.09
CA ASN A 108 27.74 -29.99 -4.12
C ASN A 108 27.76 -31.49 -3.81
N ASN A 109 27.77 -32.31 -4.87
CA ASN A 109 28.31 -33.66 -4.83
C ASN A 109 29.78 -33.56 -4.39
N VAL A 110 30.02 -33.55 -3.09
CA VAL A 110 31.37 -33.71 -2.53
C VAL A 110 31.75 -35.17 -2.77
N ARG A 111 32.42 -35.44 -3.89
CA ARG A 111 33.14 -36.72 -4.05
C ARG A 111 34.18 -36.80 -2.95
N LEU A 112 34.09 -37.82 -2.10
CA LEU A 112 35.15 -38.16 -1.16
C LEU A 112 36.45 -38.47 -1.95
N PRO A 113 37.61 -37.96 -1.54
CA PRO A 113 38.87 -38.38 -2.13
C PRO A 113 39.15 -39.86 -1.78
N GLU A 114 39.47 -40.67 -2.78
CA GLU A 114 39.88 -42.05 -2.58
C GLU A 114 41.22 -42.10 -1.83
N ILE A 115 41.23 -42.78 -0.69
CA ILE A 115 42.44 -43.00 0.12
C ILE A 115 43.14 -44.23 -0.45
N PRO A 116 44.43 -44.15 -0.85
CA PRO A 116 45.16 -45.33 -1.32
C PRO A 116 45.39 -46.30 -0.17
N LEU A 117 44.97 -47.55 -0.34
CA LEU A 117 45.35 -48.64 0.55
C LEU A 117 46.82 -49.01 0.25
N ARG A 118 47.67 -48.90 1.27
CA ARG A 118 49.02 -49.49 1.27
C ARG A 118 48.94 -50.94 1.70
#